data_AF-A0A7V2Z1C0-F1
#
_entry.id   AF-A0A7V2Z1C0-F1
#
_cell.length_a   1.000
_cell.length_b   1.000
_cell.length_c   1.000
_cell.angle_alpha   90.00
_cell.angle_beta   90.00
_cell.angle_gamma   90.00
#
_symmetry.space_group_name_H-M   'P 1'
#
loop_
_entity.id
_entity.type
_entity.pdbx_description
1 polymer ?
#
loop_
_entity_poly.entity_id
_entity_poly.type
_entity_poly.pdbx_seq_one_letter_code
_entity_poly.pdbx_strand_id
1 'polypeptide(L)'
;MPRSLEDISTAEWLRSLCGDDVADPLGQLLSMPPGSALWTCLPDGHHSEPVPAICARVSPGQAAAMPLKPRLEFRAAAFPGPHAAPVVWLARIEDRPEWTFEAWIDNCADGAPSPLYALAGQEQTALLLFEEARRPARGLTAYNSPDWVSILSALSAYARWPPSAFERAREAICAKYPTPAQLWKALNPA
;
A
#
# COMPACT_ATOMS: atom_id res chain seq x y z
N MET A 1 -18.44 -4.16 -26.67
CA MET A 1 -17.66 -2.93 -26.40
C MET A 1 -17.41 -2.87 -24.91
N PRO A 2 -16.15 -2.88 -24.42
CA PRO A 2 -15.89 -2.75 -23.01
C PRO A 2 -16.23 -1.32 -22.57
N ARG A 3 -16.97 -1.18 -21.47
CA ARG A 3 -17.23 0.13 -20.87
C ARG A 3 -15.91 0.65 -20.29
N SER A 4 -15.62 1.94 -20.54
CA SER A 4 -14.53 2.66 -19.90
C SER A 4 -14.71 2.61 -18.38
N LEU A 5 -13.60 2.57 -17.62
CA LEU A 5 -13.57 2.70 -16.15
C LEU A 5 -14.23 4.00 -15.64
N GLU A 6 -14.72 4.86 -16.54
CA GLU A 6 -15.41 6.11 -16.26
C GLU A 6 -16.92 5.97 -16.00
N ASP A 7 -17.54 4.80 -16.29
CA ASP A 7 -19.00 4.66 -16.34
C ASP A 7 -19.67 4.04 -15.08
N ILE A 8 -18.91 3.63 -14.07
CA ILE A 8 -19.48 3.14 -12.80
C ILE A 8 -19.35 4.25 -11.76
N SER A 9 -20.48 4.65 -11.16
CA SER A 9 -20.44 5.64 -10.07
C SER A 9 -19.58 5.09 -8.93
N THR A 10 -18.60 5.85 -8.47
CA THR A 10 -17.67 5.45 -7.39
C THR A 10 -18.42 5.01 -6.13
N ALA A 11 -19.65 5.48 -5.93
CA ALA A 11 -20.54 5.08 -4.83
C ALA A 11 -21.15 3.67 -4.98
N GLU A 12 -21.49 3.23 -6.19
CA GLU A 12 -21.91 1.84 -6.46
C GLU A 12 -20.71 0.87 -6.47
N TRP A 13 -19.57 1.34 -6.97
CA TRP A 13 -18.28 0.60 -6.93
C TRP A 13 -17.85 0.30 -5.49
N LEU A 14 -18.03 1.23 -4.55
CA LEU A 14 -17.68 1.05 -3.13
C LEU A 14 -18.72 0.25 -2.32
N ARG A 15 -20.02 0.37 -2.61
CA ARG A 15 -21.04 -0.45 -1.92
C ARG A 15 -20.96 -1.93 -2.28
N SER A 16 -20.48 -2.24 -3.48
CA SER A 16 -20.18 -3.62 -3.89
C SER A 16 -18.96 -4.23 -3.20
N LEU A 17 -18.10 -3.42 -2.57
CA LEU A 17 -16.76 -3.82 -2.11
C LEU A 17 -16.69 -4.36 -0.68
N CYS A 18 -17.50 -3.85 0.23
CA CYS A 18 -17.25 -4.04 1.66
C CYS A 18 -18.21 -5.01 2.34
N GLY A 19 -19.33 -5.40 1.72
CA GLY A 19 -20.46 -5.91 2.49
C GLY A 19 -20.83 -4.94 3.63
N ASP A 20 -21.75 -5.32 4.51
CA ASP A 20 -22.17 -4.43 5.61
C ASP A 20 -21.14 -4.33 6.76
N ASP A 21 -19.97 -5.00 6.68
CA ASP A 21 -19.10 -5.19 7.87
C ASP A 21 -17.58 -5.26 7.57
N VAL A 22 -17.07 -4.43 6.64
CA VAL A 22 -15.62 -4.20 6.48
C VAL A 22 -15.34 -2.71 6.60
N ALA A 23 -14.43 -2.35 7.50
CA ALA A 23 -13.98 -0.97 7.74
C ALA A 23 -13.67 -0.26 6.41
N ASP A 24 -14.30 0.89 6.16
CA ASP A 24 -14.17 1.69 4.92
C ASP A 24 -12.69 2.09 4.70
N PRO A 25 -11.93 1.38 3.84
CA PRO A 25 -10.49 1.59 3.73
C PRO A 25 -10.19 2.94 3.08
N LEU A 26 -11.07 3.43 2.20
CA LEU A 26 -10.92 4.77 1.63
C LEU A 26 -11.25 5.85 2.66
N GLY A 27 -12.26 5.64 3.49
CA GLY A 27 -12.53 6.50 4.64
C GLY A 27 -11.30 6.61 5.56
N GLN A 28 -10.64 5.48 5.84
CA GLN A 28 -9.39 5.45 6.58
C GLN A 28 -8.28 6.23 5.85
N LEU A 29 -8.02 5.94 4.57
CA LEU A 29 -6.99 6.65 3.79
C LEU A 29 -7.18 8.16 3.81
N LEU A 30 -8.41 8.62 3.58
CA LEU A 30 -8.74 10.05 3.50
C LEU A 30 -8.61 10.75 4.86
N SER A 31 -8.67 10.00 5.96
CA SER A 31 -8.40 10.49 7.32
C SER A 31 -6.90 10.55 7.67
N MET A 32 -6.05 9.85 6.91
CA MET A 32 -4.60 9.87 7.11
C MET A 32 -3.98 11.16 6.55
N PRO A 33 -2.82 11.59 7.07
CA PRO A 33 -2.09 12.72 6.50
C PRO A 33 -1.58 12.41 5.07
N PRO A 34 -1.38 13.43 4.22
CA PRO A 34 -0.68 13.26 2.96
C PRO A 34 0.70 12.61 3.15
N GLY A 35 1.06 11.71 2.24
CA GLY A 35 2.27 10.87 2.32
C GLY A 35 2.01 9.45 2.86
N SER A 36 0.85 9.22 3.49
CA SER A 36 0.44 7.89 3.92
C SER A 36 -0.12 7.05 2.78
N ALA A 37 0.03 5.72 2.86
CA ALA A 37 -0.62 4.79 1.97
C ALA A 37 -1.15 3.56 2.73
N LEU A 38 -2.06 2.84 2.08
CA LEU A 38 -2.57 1.57 2.52
C LEU A 38 -2.67 0.58 1.37
N TRP A 39 -2.59 -0.69 1.70
CA TRP A 39 -2.91 -1.76 0.79
C TRP A 39 -4.42 -2.04 0.79
N THR A 40 -4.97 -2.28 -0.39
CA THR A 40 -6.36 -2.74 -0.54
C THR A 40 -6.49 -3.65 -1.76
N CYS A 41 -7.55 -4.43 -1.78
CA CYS A 41 -8.00 -5.18 -2.94
C CYS A 41 -9.11 -4.38 -3.64
N LEU A 42 -8.97 -4.10 -4.93
CA LEU A 42 -9.95 -3.36 -5.73
C LEU A 42 -10.67 -4.32 -6.67
N PRO A 43 -11.99 -4.25 -6.83
CA PRO A 43 -12.68 -5.11 -7.77
C PRO A 43 -12.34 -4.61 -9.17
N ASP A 44 -11.84 -5.50 -10.00
CA ASP A 44 -11.69 -5.18 -11.40
C ASP A 44 -13.07 -5.25 -12.04
N GLY A 45 -13.57 -4.13 -12.57
CA GLY A 45 -14.90 -4.08 -13.22
C GLY A 45 -15.07 -5.08 -14.38
N HIS A 46 -14.00 -5.78 -14.77
CA HIS A 46 -14.00 -6.81 -15.79
C HIS A 46 -13.66 -8.23 -15.28
N HIS A 47 -13.08 -8.38 -14.09
CA HIS A 47 -12.70 -9.68 -13.54
C HIS A 47 -13.37 -9.94 -12.20
N SER A 48 -13.78 -11.19 -11.97
CA SER A 48 -14.37 -11.61 -10.69
C SER A 48 -13.37 -11.55 -9.53
N GLU A 49 -12.08 -11.41 -9.81
CA GLU A 49 -11.03 -11.39 -8.81
C GLU A 49 -10.61 -9.95 -8.50
N PRO A 50 -10.56 -9.57 -7.21
CA PRO A 50 -10.08 -8.26 -6.83
C PRO A 50 -8.56 -8.15 -7.08
N VAL A 51 -8.15 -7.01 -7.61
CA VAL A 51 -6.77 -6.63 -7.92
C VAL A 51 -6.17 -5.91 -6.72
N PRO A 52 -5.11 -6.45 -6.10
CA PRO A 52 -4.32 -5.74 -5.10
C PRO A 52 -3.79 -4.41 -5.65
N ALA A 53 -3.95 -3.34 -4.86
CA ALA A 53 -3.45 -2.01 -5.16
C ALA A 53 -2.98 -1.32 -3.88
N ILE A 54 -2.08 -0.37 -4.05
CA ILE A 54 -1.71 0.57 -3.00
C ILE A 54 -2.43 1.88 -3.25
N CYS A 55 -3.14 2.36 -2.25
CA CYS A 55 -3.81 3.65 -2.29
C CYS A 55 -3.04 4.63 -1.40
N ALA A 56 -2.59 5.75 -1.95
CA ALA A 56 -1.81 6.77 -1.26
C ALA A 56 -2.55 8.10 -1.17
N ARG A 57 -2.47 8.74 -0.01
CA ARG A 57 -2.98 10.09 0.22
C ARG A 57 -1.95 11.11 -0.25
N VAL A 58 -2.35 12.04 -1.11
CA VAL A 58 -1.51 13.13 -1.62
C VAL A 58 -2.16 14.48 -1.36
N SER A 59 -1.37 15.54 -1.24
CA SER A 59 -1.90 16.90 -1.08
C SER A 59 -2.71 17.34 -2.31
N PRO A 60 -3.69 18.25 -2.17
CA PRO A 60 -4.43 18.78 -3.30
C PRO A 60 -3.52 19.31 -4.41
N GLY A 61 -3.80 18.92 -5.67
CA GLY A 61 -3.02 19.28 -6.85
C GLY A 61 -1.68 18.54 -7.01
N GLN A 62 -1.24 17.76 -6.02
CA GLN A 62 0.04 17.05 -6.08
C GLN A 62 0.04 15.97 -7.19
N ALA A 63 -1.06 15.26 -7.39
CA ALA A 63 -1.16 14.23 -8.43
C ALA A 63 -1.05 14.82 -9.85
N ALA A 64 -1.60 16.02 -10.04
CA ALA A 64 -1.55 16.76 -11.30
C ALA A 64 -0.15 17.34 -11.59
N ALA A 65 0.62 17.67 -10.56
CA ALA A 65 1.98 18.17 -10.69
C ALA A 65 3.01 17.09 -11.12
N MET A 66 2.67 15.80 -11.02
CA MET A 66 3.56 14.71 -11.42
C MET A 66 3.64 14.57 -12.96
N PRO A 67 4.83 14.25 -13.53
CA PRO A 67 4.98 14.01 -14.97
C PRO A 67 4.02 12.93 -15.48
N LEU A 68 3.52 13.00 -16.72
CA LEU A 68 2.53 12.05 -17.28
C LEU A 68 2.95 10.57 -17.20
N LYS A 69 4.24 10.29 -17.38
CA LYS A 69 4.83 8.94 -17.29
C LYS A 69 5.99 8.97 -16.31
N PRO A 70 5.71 9.06 -15.00
CA PRO A 70 6.77 9.23 -14.05
C PRO A 70 7.48 7.90 -13.79
N ARG A 71 8.77 7.95 -13.47
CA ARG A 71 9.48 6.77 -12.95
C ARG A 71 8.91 6.42 -11.57
N LEU A 72 8.45 5.19 -11.39
CA LEU A 72 7.94 4.66 -10.14
C LEU A 72 8.79 3.46 -9.72
N GLU A 73 9.24 3.46 -8.47
CA GLU A 73 10.02 2.37 -7.87
C GLU A 73 9.32 1.90 -6.59
N PHE A 74 9.29 0.58 -6.40
CA PHE A 74 8.76 -0.04 -5.20
C PHE A 74 9.86 -0.73 -4.41
N ARG A 75 9.79 -0.58 -3.08
CA ARG A 75 10.65 -1.30 -2.14
C ARG A 75 9.79 -1.88 -1.04
N ALA A 76 10.20 -3.01 -0.50
CA ALA A 76 9.61 -3.51 0.73
C ALA A 76 10.67 -4.20 1.56
N ALA A 77 10.45 -4.25 2.86
CA ALA A 77 11.28 -5.02 3.78
C ALA A 77 10.48 -5.42 5.02
N ALA A 78 10.78 -6.59 5.54
CA ALA A 78 10.42 -6.95 6.91
C ALA A 78 11.43 -6.32 7.86
N PHE A 79 10.95 -5.86 9.02
CA PHE A 79 11.78 -5.42 10.14
C PHE A 79 11.66 -6.42 11.29
N PRO A 80 12.53 -7.44 11.37
CA PRO A 80 12.47 -8.44 12.43
C PRO A 80 12.64 -7.80 13.82
N GLY A 81 11.68 -8.04 14.70
CA GLY A 81 11.71 -7.62 16.11
C GLY A 81 11.47 -8.80 17.04
N PRO A 82 11.56 -8.63 18.37
CA PRO A 82 11.42 -9.76 19.32
C PRO A 82 10.01 -10.38 19.36
N HIS A 83 8.98 -9.64 18.93
CA HIS A 83 7.57 -10.06 19.10
C HIS A 83 6.72 -9.93 17.83
N ALA A 84 7.18 -9.20 16.83
CA ALA A 84 6.51 -9.00 15.56
C ALA A 84 7.56 -8.62 14.51
N ALA A 85 7.25 -8.86 13.24
CA ALA A 85 8.06 -8.44 12.11
C ALA A 85 7.20 -7.61 11.15
N PRO A 86 7.00 -6.30 11.41
CA PRO A 86 6.26 -5.44 10.49
C PRO A 86 6.90 -5.43 9.11
N VAL A 87 6.08 -5.49 8.07
CA VAL A 87 6.52 -5.24 6.70
C VAL A 87 6.17 -3.81 6.34
N VAL A 88 7.16 -3.05 5.89
CA VAL A 88 6.91 -1.77 5.22
C VAL A 88 7.01 -1.99 3.73
N TRP A 89 6.06 -1.41 3.00
CA TRP A 89 6.10 -1.25 1.56
C TRP A 89 6.21 0.24 1.25
N LEU A 90 7.09 0.61 0.34
CA LEU A 90 7.36 1.98 -0.05
C LEU A 90 7.22 2.15 -1.56
N ALA A 91 6.62 3.26 -1.97
CA ALA A 91 6.65 3.74 -3.34
C ALA A 91 7.39 5.06 -3.41
N ARG A 92 8.25 5.24 -4.42
CA ARG A 92 8.84 6.54 -4.75
C ARG A 92 8.64 6.89 -6.22
N ILE A 93 8.22 8.14 -6.44
CA ILE A 93 8.00 8.71 -7.78
C ILE A 93 9.14 9.69 -8.09
N GLU A 94 9.75 9.57 -9.28
CA GLU A 94 10.79 10.49 -9.79
C GLU A 94 12.02 10.68 -8.88
N ASP A 95 12.32 9.69 -8.03
CA ASP A 95 13.32 9.81 -6.94
C ASP A 95 13.13 11.06 -6.04
N ARG A 96 11.88 11.52 -5.89
CA ARG A 96 11.57 12.70 -5.07
C ARG A 96 11.19 12.28 -3.65
N PRO A 97 11.90 12.78 -2.61
CA PRO A 97 11.58 12.47 -1.21
C PRO A 97 10.13 12.81 -0.84
N GLU A 98 9.59 13.92 -1.35
CA GLU A 98 8.22 14.38 -1.10
C GLU A 98 7.15 13.52 -1.79
N TRP A 99 7.54 12.69 -2.76
CA TRP A 99 6.68 11.71 -3.43
C TRP A 99 7.07 10.28 -3.03
N THR A 100 7.46 10.11 -1.77
CA THR A 100 7.66 8.82 -1.14
C THR A 100 6.47 8.51 -0.24
N PHE A 101 5.85 7.36 -0.48
CA PHE A 101 4.67 6.89 0.26
C PHE A 101 5.01 5.60 0.99
N GLU A 102 4.42 5.41 2.17
CA GLU A 102 4.60 4.19 2.95
C GLU A 102 3.26 3.53 3.29
N ALA A 103 3.25 2.21 3.19
CA ALA A 103 2.19 1.35 3.68
C ALA A 103 2.78 0.30 4.61
N TRP A 104 2.13 0.10 5.76
CA TRP A 104 2.52 -0.92 6.73
C TRP A 104 1.59 -2.12 6.63
N ILE A 105 2.16 -3.30 6.51
CA ILE A 105 1.42 -4.54 6.26
C ILE A 105 1.60 -5.46 7.47
N ASP A 106 0.48 -5.72 8.16
CA ASP A 106 0.42 -6.72 9.23
C ASP A 106 0.13 -8.10 8.62
N ASN A 107 1.13 -8.99 8.70
CA ASN A 107 1.05 -10.34 8.18
C ASN A 107 0.27 -11.31 9.11
N CYS A 108 -0.27 -10.83 10.23
CA CYS A 108 -0.84 -11.68 11.28
C CYS A 108 -2.37 -11.90 11.21
N ALA A 109 -3.07 -11.41 10.19
CA ALA A 109 -4.53 -11.49 10.15
C ALA A 109 -5.05 -12.94 10.37
N ASP A 110 -5.86 -13.12 11.41
CA ASP A 110 -6.50 -14.40 11.72
C ASP A 110 -7.54 -14.73 10.63
N GLY A 111 -7.43 -15.90 10.01
CA GLY A 111 -8.45 -16.44 9.11
C GLY A 111 -8.48 -15.84 7.70
N ALA A 112 -7.68 -14.82 7.40
CA ALA A 112 -7.53 -14.24 6.07
C ALA A 112 -6.19 -14.65 5.43
N PRO A 113 -6.13 -14.86 4.11
CA PRO A 113 -4.86 -15.02 3.41
C PRO A 113 -4.03 -13.75 3.58
N SER A 114 -2.72 -13.91 3.82
CA SER A 114 -1.85 -12.76 3.99
C SER A 114 -1.85 -11.86 2.75
N PRO A 115 -1.99 -10.53 2.91
CA PRO A 115 -1.93 -9.57 1.81
C PRO A 115 -0.59 -9.64 1.05
N LEU A 116 0.48 -10.14 1.69
CA LEU A 116 1.80 -10.27 1.08
C LEU A 116 1.84 -11.30 -0.04
N TYR A 117 1.08 -12.40 0.05
CA TYR A 117 1.04 -13.38 -1.04
C TYR A 117 0.31 -12.82 -2.27
N ALA A 118 -0.77 -12.07 -2.05
CA ALA A 118 -1.49 -11.40 -3.13
C ALA A 118 -0.61 -10.35 -3.81
N LEU A 119 0.15 -9.56 -3.02
CA LEU A 119 1.13 -8.62 -3.56
C LEU A 119 2.28 -9.32 -4.27
N ALA A 120 2.89 -10.34 -3.68
CA ALA A 120 4.03 -11.06 -4.25
C ALA A 120 3.68 -11.80 -5.56
N GLY A 121 2.42 -12.21 -5.72
CA GLY A 121 1.94 -12.88 -6.93
C GLY A 121 1.71 -11.95 -8.12
N GLN A 122 1.74 -10.63 -7.94
CA GLN A 122 1.53 -9.68 -9.03
C GLN A 122 2.82 -9.38 -9.78
N GLU A 123 2.75 -9.37 -11.12
CA GLU A 123 3.83 -8.84 -11.97
C GLU A 123 3.96 -7.32 -11.85
N GLN A 124 2.83 -6.63 -11.74
CA GLN A 124 2.74 -5.18 -11.61
C GLN A 124 1.84 -4.80 -10.45
N THR A 125 2.25 -3.77 -9.71
CA THR A 125 1.44 -3.20 -8.62
C THR A 125 0.94 -1.82 -9.03
N ALA A 126 -0.35 -1.58 -8.80
CA ALA A 126 -0.97 -0.28 -9.02
C ALA A 126 -0.78 0.62 -7.78
N LEU A 127 -0.41 1.88 -8.02
CA LEU A 127 -0.43 2.96 -7.05
C LEU A 127 -1.52 3.96 -7.43
N LEU A 128 -2.57 4.05 -6.61
CA LEU A 128 -3.66 4.99 -6.78
C LEU A 128 -3.48 6.18 -5.85
N LEU A 129 -3.51 7.39 -6.40
CA LEU A 129 -3.30 8.64 -5.67
C LEU A 129 -4.65 9.29 -5.38
N PHE A 130 -4.91 9.53 -4.09
CA PHE A 130 -6.12 10.15 -3.59
C PHE A 130 -5.82 11.52 -3.00
N GLU A 131 -6.48 12.53 -3.55
CA GLU A 131 -6.58 13.85 -2.94
C GLU A 131 -7.74 13.79 -1.92
N GLU A 132 -8.71 14.69 -2.00
CA GLU A 132 -9.77 14.79 -0.98
C GLU A 132 -11.00 13.92 -1.29
N ALA A 133 -11.09 13.41 -2.52
CA ALA A 133 -12.24 12.66 -3.00
C ALA A 133 -12.07 11.15 -2.84
N ARG A 134 -13.19 10.41 -2.80
CA ARG A 134 -13.22 8.93 -2.85
C ARG A 134 -12.86 8.34 -4.21
N ARG A 135 -12.62 9.18 -5.23
CA ARG A 135 -12.13 8.77 -6.55
C ARG A 135 -10.63 9.07 -6.62
N PRO A 136 -9.80 8.16 -7.13
CA PRO A 136 -8.39 8.46 -7.34
C PRO A 136 -8.25 9.62 -8.31
N ALA A 137 -7.42 10.60 -7.95
CA ALA A 137 -7.02 11.68 -8.84
C ALA A 137 -6.13 11.15 -9.98
N ARG A 138 -5.39 10.07 -9.71
CA ARG A 138 -4.47 9.45 -10.67
C ARG A 138 -4.14 8.01 -10.31
N GLY A 139 -3.92 7.16 -11.32
CA GLY A 139 -3.37 5.82 -11.16
C GLY A 139 -2.01 5.71 -11.87
N LEU A 140 -1.08 4.98 -11.26
CA LEU A 140 0.23 4.63 -11.79
C LEU A 140 0.44 3.13 -11.65
N THR A 141 1.20 2.53 -12.56
CA THR A 141 1.57 1.11 -12.49
C THR A 141 3.07 0.97 -12.73
N ALA A 142 3.69 0.04 -12.02
CA ALA A 142 5.08 -0.34 -12.24
C ALA A 142 5.29 -1.82 -11.90
N TYR A 143 6.42 -2.35 -12.35
CA TYR A 143 6.82 -3.71 -11.99
C TYR A 143 6.95 -3.87 -10.48
N ASN A 144 6.40 -4.96 -9.98
CA ASN A 144 6.50 -5.35 -8.60
C ASN A 144 7.89 -5.95 -8.33
N SER A 145 8.83 -5.08 -7.97
CA SER A 145 10.26 -5.41 -7.80
C SER A 145 10.76 -5.74 -6.37
N PRO A 146 9.99 -5.66 -5.27
CA PRO A 146 10.52 -6.06 -3.96
C PRO A 146 10.99 -7.52 -3.91
N ASP A 147 12.00 -7.80 -3.08
CA ASP A 147 12.49 -9.16 -2.81
C ASP A 147 11.52 -9.91 -1.87
N TRP A 148 10.39 -10.33 -2.43
CA TRP A 148 9.35 -11.02 -1.68
C TRP A 148 9.80 -12.35 -1.08
N VAL A 149 10.77 -13.03 -1.69
CA VAL A 149 11.29 -14.30 -1.18
C VAL A 149 11.98 -14.09 0.16
N SER A 150 12.89 -13.11 0.25
CA SER A 150 13.56 -12.79 1.51
C SER A 150 12.59 -12.27 2.56
N ILE A 151 11.61 -11.44 2.18
CA ILE A 151 10.59 -10.92 3.10
C ILE A 151 9.75 -12.07 3.68
N LEU A 152 9.18 -12.92 2.84
CA LEU A 152 8.35 -14.05 3.28
C LEU A 152 9.15 -15.05 4.12
N SER A 153 10.41 -15.30 3.76
CA SER A 153 11.33 -16.14 4.53
C SER A 153 11.55 -15.59 5.94
N ALA A 154 11.82 -14.28 6.07
CA ALA A 154 11.98 -13.63 7.37
C ALA A 154 10.74 -13.75 8.27
N LEU A 155 9.55 -13.71 7.67
CA LEU A 155 8.27 -13.83 8.38
C LEU A 155 7.97 -15.27 8.82
N SER A 156 8.47 -16.28 8.10
CA SER A 156 8.19 -17.70 8.38
C SER A 156 8.66 -18.16 9.77
N ALA A 157 9.63 -17.45 10.36
CA ALA A 157 10.17 -17.74 11.69
C ALA A 157 9.26 -17.26 12.84
N TYR A 158 8.20 -16.49 12.54
CA TYR A 158 7.34 -15.89 13.54
C TYR A 158 6.04 -16.66 13.71
N ALA A 159 5.64 -16.84 14.97
CA ALA A 159 4.26 -17.16 15.30
C ALA A 159 3.37 -15.92 15.08
N ARG A 160 2.05 -16.14 15.04
CA ARG A 160 1.07 -15.06 15.08
C ARG A 160 1.30 -14.17 16.31
N TRP A 161 1.18 -12.86 16.13
CA TRP A 161 1.33 -11.83 17.14
C TRP A 161 0.03 -11.03 17.34
N PRO A 162 -0.23 -10.49 18.55
CA PRO A 162 -1.35 -9.58 18.73
C PRO A 162 -1.13 -8.27 17.96
N PRO A 163 -2.19 -7.56 17.52
CA PRO A 163 -2.06 -6.26 16.84
C PRO A 163 -1.21 -5.25 17.61
N SER A 164 -1.26 -5.27 18.95
CA SER A 164 -0.45 -4.38 19.78
C SER A 164 1.06 -4.62 19.68
N ALA A 165 1.50 -5.83 19.32
CA ALA A 165 2.93 -6.10 19.08
C ALA A 165 3.39 -5.51 17.75
N PHE A 166 2.56 -5.58 16.71
CA PHE A 166 2.79 -4.93 15.43
C PHE A 166 2.89 -3.41 15.59
N GLU A 167 1.91 -2.78 16.24
CA GLU A 167 1.89 -1.33 16.44
C GLU A 167 3.11 -0.84 17.21
N ARG A 168 3.50 -1.51 18.30
CA ARG A 168 4.73 -1.16 19.05
C ARG A 168 6.00 -1.31 18.21
N ALA A 169 6.10 -2.37 17.41
CA ALA A 169 7.25 -2.59 16.54
C ALA A 169 7.32 -1.51 15.44
N ARG A 170 6.17 -1.17 14.83
CA ARG A 170 6.05 -0.07 13.86
C ARG A 170 6.47 1.26 14.48
N GLU A 171 5.94 1.61 15.64
CA GLU A 171 6.28 2.84 16.36
C GLU A 171 7.78 2.95 16.65
N ALA A 172 8.42 1.85 17.08
CA ALA A 172 9.86 1.82 17.30
C ALA A 172 10.66 2.09 16.01
N ILE A 173 10.20 1.55 14.87
CA ILE A 173 10.82 1.80 13.56
C ILE A 173 10.59 3.25 13.12
N CYS A 174 9.37 3.78 13.26
CA CYS A 174 9.05 5.18 12.96
C CYS A 174 9.83 6.16 13.85
N ALA A 175 10.09 5.82 15.11
CA ALA A 175 10.94 6.63 15.99
C ALA A 175 12.40 6.68 15.49
N LYS A 176 12.90 5.58 14.90
CA LYS A 176 14.23 5.51 14.30
C LYS A 176 14.31 6.17 12.92
N TYR A 177 13.23 6.06 12.14
CA TYR A 177 13.11 6.64 10.80
C TYR A 177 11.80 7.46 10.69
N PRO A 178 11.77 8.70 11.21
CA PRO A 178 10.56 9.54 11.28
C PRO A 178 9.87 9.86 9.96
N THR A 179 10.49 9.62 8.80
CA THR A 179 9.91 9.95 7.49
C THR A 179 10.03 8.80 6.50
N PRO A 180 9.08 8.67 5.54
CA PRO A 180 9.16 7.68 4.47
C PRO A 180 10.47 7.78 3.67
N ALA A 181 10.98 9.01 3.50
CA ALA A 181 12.25 9.25 2.79
C ALA A 181 13.48 8.70 3.54
N GLN A 182 13.46 8.69 4.87
CA GLN A 182 14.50 8.06 5.69
C GLN A 182 14.40 6.54 5.65
N LEU A 183 13.18 5.99 5.75
CA LEU A 183 12.94 4.55 5.56
C LEU A 183 13.44 4.07 4.20
N TRP A 184 13.13 4.82 3.14
CA TRP A 184 13.60 4.52 1.78
C TRP A 184 15.11 4.38 1.67
N LYS A 185 15.87 5.28 2.33
CA LYS A 185 17.33 5.22 2.36
C LYS A 185 17.82 4.00 3.14
N ALA A 186 17.16 3.66 4.25
CA ALA A 186 17.51 2.50 5.06
C ALA A 186 17.32 1.17 4.32
N LEU A 187 16.38 1.09 3.37
CA LEU A 187 16.13 -0.12 2.56
C LEU A 187 17.11 -0.31 1.39
N ASN A 188 18.07 0.60 1.21
CA ASN A 188 19.08 0.50 0.15
C ASN A 188 20.47 0.72 0.75
N PRO A 189 20.99 -0.28 1.49
CA PRO A 189 22.39 -0.28 1.84
C PRO A 189 23.18 -0.36 0.54
N ALA A 190 24.00 0.67 0.30
CA ALA A 190 24.92 0.73 -0.83
C ALA A 190 25.81 -0.52 -0.93
#